data_AF-A0A941AMY2-F1
#
_entry.id   AF-A0A941AMY2-F1
#
_cell.length_a   1.000
_cell.length_b   1.000
_cell.length_c   1.000
_cell.angle_alpha   90.00
_cell.angle_beta   90.00
_cell.angle_gamma   90.00
#
_symmetry.space_group_name_H-M   'P 1'
#
loop_
_entity.id
_entity.type
_entity.pdbx_description
1 polymer ?
#
loop_
_entity_poly.entity_id
_entity_poly.type
_entity_poly.pdbx_seq_one_letter_code
_entity_poly.pdbx_strand_id
1 'polypeptide(L)' 'MAKLVPVKLSERAYVKIKKMISDYRFSPGSRLNVEQLARDLGTSRTPIWEAVRR' A
#
# COMPACT_ATOMS: atom_id res chain seq x y z
N MET A 1 -9.56 -23.67 -14.89
CA MET A 1 -8.41 -23.21 -14.08
C MET A 1 -8.35 -21.70 -14.14
N ALA A 2 -8.50 -20.98 -13.02
CA ALA A 2 -8.44 -19.52 -13.00
C ALA A 2 -7.01 -19.05 -13.27
N LYS A 3 -6.84 -18.18 -14.26
CA LYS A 3 -5.55 -17.60 -14.66
C LYS A 3 -5.06 -16.67 -13.54
N LEU A 4 -3.95 -17.00 -12.88
CA LEU A 4 -3.33 -16.10 -11.90
C LEU A 4 -2.70 -14.93 -12.67
N VAL A 5 -3.38 -13.79 -12.70
CA VAL A 5 -2.81 -12.56 -13.24
C VAL A 5 -1.75 -12.07 -12.26
N PRO A 6 -0.47 -11.88 -12.67
CA PRO A 6 0.53 -11.31 -11.79
C PRO A 6 0.17 -9.87 -11.47
N VAL A 7 -0.40 -9.65 -10.28
CA VAL A 7 -0.72 -8.31 -9.78
C VAL A 7 0.59 -7.63 -9.36
N LYS A 8 0.86 -6.45 -9.91
CA LYS A 8 2.03 -5.65 -9.55
C LYS A 8 2.07 -5.40 -8.04
N LEU A 9 3.26 -5.43 -7.45
CA LEU A 9 3.43 -5.19 -6.01
C LEU A 9 2.91 -3.82 -5.58
N SER A 10 3.07 -2.79 -6.42
CA SER A 10 2.52 -1.45 -6.17
C SER A 10 1.00 -1.42 -6.20
N GLU A 11 0.35 -2.25 -7.01
CA GLU A 11 -1.12 -2.35 -7.02
C GLU A 11 -1.64 -3.05 -5.76
N ARG A 12 -0.95 -4.10 -5.30
CA ARG A 12 -1.26 -4.74 -4.01
C ARG A 12 -1.06 -3.77 -2.84
N ALA A 13 0.04 -3.00 -2.87
CA ALA A 13 0.31 -1.98 -1.86
C ALA A 13 -0.78 -0.90 -1.86
N TYR A 14 -1.17 -0.40 -3.03
CA TYR A 14 -2.24 0.60 -3.17
C TYR A 14 -3.56 0.14 -2.56
N VAL A 15 -4.03 -1.07 -2.90
CA VAL A 15 -5.29 -1.60 -2.37
C VAL A 15 -5.24 -1.73 -0.84
N LYS A 16 -4.12 -2.19 -0.29
CA LYS A 16 -3.95 -2.30 1.18
C LYS A 16 -3.90 -0.92 1.86
N ILE A 17 -3.13 0.02 1.34
CA ILE A 17 -3.02 1.38 1.89
C ILE A 17 -4.39 2.06 1.84
N LYS A 18 -5.10 1.97 0.70
CA LYS A 18 -6.46 2.50 0.55
C LYS A 18 -7.42 1.93 1.58
N LYS A 19 -7.38 0.61 1.80
CA LYS A 19 -8.19 -0.05 2.84
C LYS A 19 -7.86 0.48 4.24
N MET A 20 -6.58 0.62 4.58
CA MET A 20 -6.17 1.18 5.88
C MET A 20 -6.62 2.63 6.09
N ILE A 21 -6.63 3.44 5.03
CA ILE A 21 -7.17 4.81 5.07
C ILE A 21 -8.69 4.77 5.29
N SER A 22 -9.42 3.90 4.58
CA SER A 22 -10.86 3.72 4.76
C SER A 22 -11.24 3.19 6.15
N ASP A 23 -10.36 2.38 6.75
CA ASP A 23 -10.51 1.88 8.12
C ASP A 23 -10.14 2.95 9.18
N TYR A 24 -9.93 4.22 8.78
CA TYR A 24 -9.53 5.33 9.64
C TYR A 24 -8.27 5.07 10.48
N ARG A 25 -7.36 4.20 10.01
CA ARG A 25 -6.07 3.97 10.69
C ARG A 25 -5.12 5.16 10.60
N PHE A 26 -5.41 6.11 9.73
CA PHE A 26 -4.66 7.35 9.57
C PHE A 26 -5.60 8.53 9.76
N SER A 27 -5.22 9.48 10.61
CA SER A 27 -5.96 10.73 10.75
C SER A 27 -5.88 11.53 9.44
N PRO A 28 -6.97 12.16 8.98
CA PRO A 28 -6.92 13.07 7.84
C PRO A 28 -5.85 14.14 8.05
N GLY A 29 -5.04 14.41 7.01
CA GLY A 29 -3.93 15.36 7.06
C GLY A 29 -2.67 14.86 7.80
N SER A 30 -2.69 13.65 8.37
CA SER A 30 -1.48 13.06 8.94
C SER A 30 -0.49 12.62 7.85
N ARG A 31 0.81 12.64 8.19
CA ARG A 31 1.85 12.13 7.30
C ARG A 31 1.88 10.61 7.33
N LEU A 32 1.81 9.97 6.17
CA LEU A 32 2.03 8.53 6.01
C LEU A 32 3.51 8.21 6.18
N ASN A 33 3.83 7.35 7.16
CA ASN A 33 5.18 6.83 7.33
C ASN A 33 5.40 5.66 6.35
N VAL A 34 6.06 5.95 5.23
CA VAL A 34 6.36 4.97 4.17
C VAL A 34 7.21 3.81 4.68
N GLU A 35 8.15 4.08 5.58
CA GLU A 35 9.05 3.04 6.12
C GLU A 35 8.27 2.06 7.01
N GLN A 36 7.35 2.58 7.83
CA GLN A 36 6.47 1.75 8.63
C GLN A 36 5.54 0.92 7.75
N LEU A 37 4.93 1.53 6.72
CA LEU A 37 4.09 0.80 5.76
C LEU A 37 4.84 -0.32 5.04
N ALA A 38 6.10 -0.08 4.67
CA ALA A 38 6.93 -1.08 4.03
C ALA A 38 7.13 -2.29 4.96
N ARG A 39 7.41 -2.05 6.25
CA ARG A 39 7.49 -3.11 7.27
C ARG A 39 6.15 -3.83 7.47
N ASP A 40 5.08 -3.10 7.69
CA ASP A 40 3.74 -3.65 7.97
C ASP A 40 3.21 -4.49 6.80
N LEU A 41 3.53 -4.09 5.57
CA LEU A 41 3.10 -4.75 4.36
C LEU A 41 4.10 -5.82 3.87
N GLY A 42 5.23 -5.98 4.54
CA GLY A 42 6.27 -6.96 4.20
C GLY A 42 6.88 -6.73 2.83
N THR A 43 7.07 -5.47 2.43
CA THR A 43 7.55 -5.10 1.10
C THR A 43 8.61 -4.00 1.16
N SER A 44 9.26 -3.71 0.03
CA SER A 44 10.26 -2.64 -0.04
C SER A 44 9.61 -1.26 -0.18
N ARG A 45 10.39 -0.20 0.04
CA ARG A 45 9.89 1.19 -0.04
C ARG A 45 9.42 1.58 -1.45
N THR A 46 10.02 1.01 -2.50
CA THR A 46 9.72 1.33 -3.91
C THR A 46 8.25 1.10 -4.29
N PRO A 47 7.66 -0.11 -4.11
CA PRO A 47 6.25 -0.33 -4.43
C PRO A 47 5.29 0.48 -3.54
N ILE A 48 5.67 0.81 -2.30
CA ILE A 48 4.88 1.71 -1.45
C ILE A 48 4.87 3.13 -2.02
N TRP A 49 6.02 3.66 -2.43
CA TRP A 49 6.13 4.97 -3.05
C TRP A 49 5.34 5.07 -4.35
N GLU A 50 5.41 4.04 -5.20
CA GLU A 50 4.60 3.96 -6.41
C GLU A 50 3.10 3.96 -6.11
N ALA A 51 2.69 3.23 -5.06
CA ALA A 51 1.29 3.17 -4.64
C ALA A 51 0.78 4.51 -4.10
N VAL A 52 1.58 5.23 -3.32
CA VAL A 52 1.20 6.53 -2.73
C VAL A 52 1.16 7.65 -3.77
N ARG A 53 1.95 7.56 -4.85
CA ARG A 53 1.99 8.55 -5.93
C ARG A 53 0.87 8.43 -6.97
N ARG A 54 0.04 7.39 -6.89
CA ARG A 54 -1.11 7.16 -7.77
C ARG A 54 -2.32 7.97 -7.31
#